data_AF-A0A0Q7A5F8-F1
#
_entry.id   AF-A0A0Q7A5F8-F1
#
_cell.length_a   1.000
_cell.length_b   1.000
_cell.length_c   1.000
_cell.angle_alpha   90.00
_cell.angle_beta   90.00
_cell.angle_gamma   90.00
#
_symmetry.space_group_name_H-M   'P 1'
#
loop_
_entity.id
_entity.type
_entity.pdbx_description
1 polymer ?
#
loop_
_entity_poly.entity_id
_entity_poly.type
_entity_poly.pdbx_seq_one_letter_code
_entity_poly.pdbx_strand_id
1 'polypeptide(L)'
;MASRRLHITLNEDLAAHVDRKVQAETGYETAEAYVGDLIRQDMEADDATAEFVRDLLSDAVKDGEDSYRAVEPSDVIRRNSLG
;
A
#
# COMPACT_ATOMS: atom_id res chain seq x y z
N MET A 1 22.97 -6.07 16.58
CA MET A 1 22.22 -5.79 15.34
C MET A 1 22.83 -6.64 14.24
N ALA A 2 22.14 -7.70 13.79
CA ALA A 2 22.65 -8.52 12.70
C ALA A 2 22.51 -7.72 11.39
N SER A 3 23.63 -7.34 10.77
CA SER A 3 23.58 -6.71 9.44
C SER A 3 23.39 -7.81 8.39
N ARG A 4 22.18 -7.88 7.83
CA ARG A 4 21.90 -8.72 6.66
C ARG A 4 22.17 -7.89 5.41
N ARG A 5 23.13 -8.32 4.60
CA ARG A 5 23.46 -7.66 3.32
C ARG A 5 22.62 -8.28 2.22
N LEU A 6 21.88 -7.46 1.48
CA LEU A 6 21.11 -7.87 0.31
C LEU A 6 21.83 -7.39 -0.95
N HIS A 7 21.90 -8.26 -1.95
CA HIS A 7 22.31 -7.89 -3.30
C HIS A 7 21.05 -7.74 -4.14
N ILE A 8 20.85 -6.55 -4.69
CA ILE A 8 19.64 -6.19 -5.44
C ILE A 8 20.08 -5.77 -6.84
N THR A 9 19.42 -6.31 -7.85
CA THR A 9 19.61 -5.90 -9.24
C THR A 9 18.44 -5.02 -9.64
N LEU A 10 18.74 -3.79 -10.05
CA LEU A 10 17.76 -2.85 -10.58
C LEU A 10 17.70 -2.99 -12.10
N ASN A 11 16.53 -2.76 -12.69
CA ASN A 11 16.44 -2.54 -14.13
C ASN A 11 17.01 -1.16 -14.50
N GLU A 12 17.25 -0.95 -15.78
CA GLU A 12 17.93 0.26 -16.29
C GLU A 12 17.18 1.55 -15.93
N ASP A 13 15.86 1.57 -16.08
CA ASP A 13 15.02 2.73 -15.78
C ASP A 13 15.06 3.11 -14.29
N LEU A 14 14.99 2.11 -13.41
CA LEU A 14 15.03 2.31 -11.97
C LEU A 14 16.43 2.72 -11.50
N ALA A 15 17.48 2.14 -12.08
CA ALA A 15 18.85 2.55 -11.80
C ALA A 15 19.09 4.02 -12.17
N ALA A 16 18.68 4.44 -13.38
CA ALA A 16 18.78 5.82 -13.82
C ALA A 16 17.97 6.78 -12.94
N HIS A 17 16.80 6.35 -12.46
CA HIS A 17 15.99 7.14 -11.54
C HIS A 17 16.66 7.32 -10.18
N VAL A 18 17.20 6.25 -9.60
CA VAL A 18 17.95 6.29 -8.33
C VAL A 18 19.17 7.20 -8.46
N ASP A 19 19.94 7.08 -9.53
CA ASP A 19 21.11 7.93 -9.78
C ASP A 19 20.73 9.42 -9.85
N ARG A 20 19.65 9.75 -10.58
CA ARG A 20 19.15 11.13 -10.62
C ARG A 20 18.75 11.63 -9.23
N LYS A 21 18.12 10.81 -8.41
CA LYS A 21 17.67 11.20 -7.07
C LYS A 21 18.83 11.45 -6.12
N VAL A 22 19.87 10.62 -6.17
CA VAL A 22 21.09 10.81 -5.37
C VAL A 22 21.89 12.03 -5.82
N GLN A 23 21.91 12.34 -7.12
CA GLN A 23 22.68 13.46 -7.66
C GLN A 23 21.94 14.82 -7.58
N ALA A 24 20.61 14.84 -7.72
CA ALA A 24 19.85 16.08 -7.85
C ALA A 24 19.17 16.54 -6.54
N GLU A 25 18.84 15.62 -5.64
CA GLU A 25 18.16 15.94 -4.38
C GLU A 25 19.08 15.59 -3.21
N THR A 26 19.52 16.60 -2.47
CA THR A 26 20.46 16.50 -1.33
C THR A 26 19.93 15.73 -0.12
N GLY A 27 18.84 14.98 -0.27
CA GLY A 27 18.16 14.27 0.81
C GLY A 27 18.74 12.88 1.11
N TYR A 28 19.48 12.28 0.17
CA TYR A 28 20.04 10.93 0.34
C TYR A 28 21.52 10.91 -0.01
N GLU A 29 22.35 10.52 0.97
CA GLU A 29 23.81 10.44 0.80
C GLU A 29 24.25 9.30 -0.12
N THR A 30 23.44 8.23 -0.22
CA THR A 30 23.75 7.06 -1.06
C THR A 30 22.49 6.47 -1.71
N ALA A 31 22.70 5.69 -2.77
CA ALA A 31 21.63 4.93 -3.43
C ALA A 31 20.96 3.92 -2.48
N GLU A 32 21.73 3.29 -1.58
CA GLU A 32 21.21 2.37 -0.59
C GLU A 32 20.26 3.05 0.40
N ALA A 33 20.55 4.29 0.80
CA ALA A 33 19.67 5.05 1.68
C ALA A 33 18.33 5.31 0.98
N TYR A 34 18.36 5.73 -0.29
CA TYR A 34 17.13 5.99 -1.04
C TYR A 34 16.33 4.71 -1.32
N VAL A 35 16.98 3.62 -1.73
CA VAL A 35 16.31 2.33 -1.95
C VAL A 35 15.72 1.77 -0.65
N GLY A 36 16.40 1.94 0.48
CA GLY A 36 15.86 1.58 1.79
C GLY A 36 14.59 2.36 2.16
N ASP A 37 14.56 3.66 1.85
CA ASP A 37 13.37 4.49 2.03
C ASP A 37 12.20 4.04 1.16
N LEU A 38 12.44 3.71 -0.11
CA LEU A 38 11.41 3.19 -1.01
C LEU A 38 10.81 1.88 -0.49
N ILE A 39 11.64 0.95 -0.04
CA ILE A 39 11.18 -0.33 0.52
C ILE A 39 10.36 -0.09 1.80
N ARG A 40 10.79 0.82 2.67
CA ARG A 40 10.03 1.15 3.87
C ARG A 40 8.67 1.78 3.54
N GLN A 41 8.62 2.71 2.59
CA GLN A 41 7.36 3.31 2.14
C GLN A 41 6.40 2.28 1.55
N ASP A 42 6.92 1.32 0.78
CA ASP A 42 6.14 0.20 0.23
C ASP A 42 5.55 -0.66 1.34
N MET A 43 6.36 -1.05 2.34
CA MET A 43 5.90 -1.80 3.51
C MET A 43 4.85 -1.02 4.32
N GLU A 44 5.06 0.27 4.55
CA GLU A 44 4.11 1.13 5.27
C GLU A 44 2.78 1.29 4.50
N ALA A 45 2.84 1.37 3.16
CA ALA A 45 1.65 1.47 2.33
C ALA A 45 0.83 0.17 2.32
N ASP A 46 1.50 -0.98 2.30
CA ASP A 46 0.85 -2.29 2.43
C ASP A 46 0.18 -2.46 3.79
N ASP A 47 0.88 -2.10 4.87
CA ASP A 47 0.34 -2.14 6.23
C ASP A 47 -0.86 -1.19 6.39
N ALA A 48 -0.75 0.04 5.88
CA ALA A 48 -1.84 1.02 5.90
C ALA A 48 -3.06 0.56 5.07
N THR A 49 -2.82 -0.09 3.94
CA THR A 49 -3.90 -0.66 3.11
C THR A 49 -4.60 -1.80 3.84
N ALA A 50 -3.83 -2.69 4.49
CA ALA A 50 -4.37 -3.78 5.28
C ALA A 50 -5.15 -3.28 6.50
N GLU A 51 -4.67 -2.23 7.17
CA GLU A 51 -5.36 -1.57 8.28
C GLU A 51 -6.66 -0.91 7.81
N PHE A 52 -6.64 -0.16 6.71
CA PHE A 52 -7.83 0.45 6.14
C PHE A 52 -8.91 -0.58 5.79
N VAL A 53 -8.53 -1.68 5.13
CA VAL A 53 -9.48 -2.76 4.80
C VAL A 53 -10.05 -3.40 6.06
N ARG A 54 -9.21 -3.62 7.07
CA ARG A 54 -9.65 -4.17 8.37
C ARG A 54 -10.65 -3.24 9.04
N ASP A 55 -10.38 -1.95 9.09
CA ASP A 55 -11.24 -0.95 9.73
C ASP A 55 -12.58 -0.81 8.99
N LEU A 56 -12.53 -0.69 7.65
CA LEU A 56 -13.70 -0.62 6.78
C LEU A 56 -14.64 -1.81 6.99
N LEU A 57 -14.07 -3.00 7.17
CA LEU A 57 -14.83 -4.22 7.38
C LEU A 57 -15.12 -4.51 8.85
N SER A 58 -14.49 -3.79 9.79
CA SER A 58 -14.53 -4.14 11.22
C SER A 58 -15.94 -4.10 11.79
N ASP A 59 -16.75 -3.12 11.37
CA ASP A 59 -18.13 -2.98 11.83
C ASP A 59 -19.04 -4.03 11.18
N ALA A 60 -18.85 -4.32 9.88
CA ALA A 60 -19.57 -5.38 9.19
C ALA A 60 -19.25 -6.79 9.76
N VAL A 61 -18.02 -7.03 10.20
CA VAL A 61 -17.61 -8.31 10.80
C VAL A 61 -18.09 -8.45 12.25
N LYS A 62 -18.21 -7.35 13.00
CA LYS A 62 -18.79 -7.34 14.36
C LYS A 62 -20.29 -7.60 14.34
N ASP A 63 -20.97 -7.11 13.31
CA ASP A 63 -22.37 -7.39 13.09
C ASP A 63 -22.52 -8.88 12.74
N GLY A 64 -23.08 -9.67 13.65
CA GLY A 64 -23.25 -11.11 13.48
C GLY A 64 -24.08 -11.45 12.24
N GLU A 65 -24.04 -12.71 11.78
CA GLU A 65 -24.70 -13.16 10.54
C GLU A 65 -26.20 -12.77 10.45
N ASP A 66 -26.87 -12.63 11.58
CA ASP A 66 -28.28 -12.21 11.70
C ASP A 66 -28.56 -10.76 11.23
N SER A 67 -27.52 -9.93 11.11
CA SER A 67 -27.59 -8.56 10.61
C SER A 67 -27.64 -8.47 9.08
N TYR A 68 -27.20 -9.53 8.40
CA TYR A 68 -27.10 -9.56 6.95
C TYR A 68 -28.47 -9.75 6.32
N ARG A 69 -28.77 -8.93 5.31
CA ARG A 69 -29.98 -9.06 4.50
C ARG A 69 -29.59 -9.51 3.11
N ALA A 70 -30.25 -10.55 2.61
CA ALA A 70 -30.17 -10.90 1.21
C ALA A 70 -30.69 -9.73 0.36
N VAL A 71 -29.86 -9.28 -0.58
CA VAL A 71 -30.21 -8.21 -1.53
C VAL A 71 -29.94 -8.70 -2.94
N GLU A 72 -30.88 -8.44 -3.84
CA GLU A 72 -30.66 -8.70 -5.26
C GLU A 72 -29.89 -7.54 -5.90
N PRO A 73 -29.04 -7.79 -6.91
CA PRO A 73 -28.32 -6.73 -7.62
C PRO A 73 -29.25 -5.62 -8.14
N SER A 74 -30.47 -5.99 -8.57
CA SER A 74 -31.48 -5.03 -9.05
C SER A 74 -32.00 -4.07 -7.96
N ASP A 75 -31.96 -4.47 -6.69
CA ASP A 75 -32.38 -3.63 -5.56
C ASP A 75 -31.28 -2.60 -5.24
N VAL A 76 -30.01 -3.00 -5.34
CA VAL A 76 -28.86 -2.09 -5.14
C VAL A 76 -28.81 -1.02 -6.24
N ILE A 77 -28.99 -1.42 -7.50
CA ILE A 77 -28.99 -0.50 -8.65
C ILE A 77 -30.14 0.50 -8.54
N ARG A 78 -31.33 0.05 -8.15
CA ARG A 78 -32.50 0.91 -7.96
C ARG A 78 -32.30 1.89 -6.81
N ARG A 79 -31.72 1.46 -5.70
CA ARG A 79 -31.41 2.33 -4.56
C ARG A 79 -30.43 3.44 -4.92
N ASN A 80 -29.36 3.10 -5.65
CA ASN A 80 -28.29 4.04 -6.00
C ASN A 80 -28.63 4.98 -7.16
N SER A 81 -29.70 4.70 -7.93
CA SER A 81 -30.18 5.57 -9.01
C SER A 81 -31.25 6.57 -8.56
N LEU A 82 -31.72 6.46 -7.31
CA LEU A 82 -32.72 7.33 -6.70
C LEU A 82 -32.12 8.32 -5.69
N GLY A 83 -30.80 8.28 -5.46
CA GLY A 83 -30.04 9.22 -4.63
C GLY A 83 -29.07 10.03 -5.46
#